data_AF-A0A845XBW6-F1
#
_entry.id   AF-A0A845XBW6-F1
#
_cell.length_a   1.000
_cell.length_b   1.000
_cell.length_c   1.000
_cell.angle_alpha   90.00
_cell.angle_beta   90.00
_cell.angle_gamma   90.00
#
_symmetry.space_group_name_H-M   'P 1'
#
loop_
_entity.id
_entity.type
_entity.pdbx_description
1 polymer ?
#
loop_
_entity_poly.entity_id
_entity_poly.type
_entity_poly.pdbx_seq_one_letter_code
_entity_poly.pdbx_strand_id
1 'polypeptide(L)'
;MDDLVASPTSTESPAPHALSPLQAICLTNDYIALNHGDLGMFATLFFGVLDPNTGTLTYVNGGHEPLQLLDPQGQVRWELKPTGPALGIVPHARFMVQQTKLIPGEVLLGYTDGITEARAVNAEFFTKAQLLKSLPQPIESAEMLLEQIMQQVLQHTQFAKKWDDITLLAVRRQPDPEEK
;
A
#
# COMPACT_ATOMS: atom_id res chain seq x y z
N MET A 1 35.51 -30.05 18.05
CA MET A 1 35.85 -30.51 16.69
C MET A 1 35.02 -31.76 16.47
N ASP A 2 33.86 -31.77 15.82
CA ASP A 2 33.09 -30.77 15.08
C ASP A 2 31.62 -31.23 15.19
N ASP A 3 30.74 -30.40 15.75
CA ASP A 3 29.28 -30.63 15.69
C ASP A 3 28.72 -29.70 14.61
N LEU A 4 28.61 -30.22 13.39
CA LEU A 4 27.98 -29.54 12.26
C LEU A 4 26.47 -29.82 12.33
N VAL A 5 25.73 -28.99 13.06
CA VAL A 5 24.26 -28.98 13.02
C VAL A 5 23.84 -28.38 11.67
N ALA A 6 23.36 -29.25 10.78
CA ALA A 6 22.74 -28.84 9.53
C ALA A 6 21.35 -28.24 9.82
N SER A 7 21.18 -26.96 9.53
CA SER A 7 19.88 -26.28 9.51
C SER A 7 19.08 -26.70 8.27
N PRO A 8 17.80 -27.12 8.38
CA PRO A 8 16.96 -27.29 7.21
C PRO A 8 16.41 -25.93 6.77
N THR A 9 17.12 -25.26 5.86
CA THR A 9 16.55 -24.15 5.08
C THR A 9 15.72 -24.75 3.95
N SER A 10 14.47 -25.09 4.22
CA SER A 10 13.54 -25.52 3.18
C SER A 10 13.04 -24.29 2.40
N THR A 11 13.83 -23.83 1.44
CA THR A 11 13.31 -23.01 0.34
C THR A 11 12.62 -23.93 -0.65
N GLU A 12 11.31 -24.09 -0.54
CA GLU A 12 10.55 -24.65 -1.66
C GLU A 12 10.74 -23.72 -2.87
N SER A 13 11.32 -24.28 -3.93
CA SER A 13 11.48 -23.58 -5.19
C SER A 13 10.09 -23.45 -5.85
N PRO A 14 9.67 -22.26 -6.30
CA PRO A 14 8.37 -22.11 -6.92
C PRO A 14 8.28 -22.98 -8.18
N ALA A 15 7.08 -23.54 -8.41
CA ALA A 15 6.78 -24.35 -9.58
C ALA A 15 7.24 -23.65 -10.88
N PRO A 16 7.75 -24.40 -11.88
CA PRO A 16 8.45 -23.88 -13.07
C PRO A 16 7.61 -22.96 -14.01
N HIS A 17 6.39 -22.60 -13.62
CA HIS A 17 5.49 -21.70 -14.35
C HIS A 17 5.03 -20.47 -13.55
N ALA A 18 5.44 -20.31 -12.28
CA ALA A 18 5.07 -19.14 -11.48
C ALA A 18 6.11 -18.02 -11.62
N LEU A 19 5.76 -16.93 -12.31
CA LEU A 19 6.58 -15.72 -12.33
C LEU A 19 6.72 -15.17 -10.91
N SER A 20 7.93 -14.75 -10.51
CA SER A 20 8.07 -13.99 -9.27
C SER A 20 7.30 -12.67 -9.36
N PRO A 21 6.80 -12.12 -8.25
CA PRO A 21 6.07 -10.85 -8.28
C PRO A 21 6.85 -9.71 -8.92
N LEU A 22 8.16 -9.62 -8.65
CA LEU A 22 9.02 -8.62 -9.26
C LEU A 22 9.10 -8.79 -10.79
N GLN A 23 9.20 -10.02 -11.29
CA GLN A 23 9.18 -10.29 -12.73
C GLN A 23 7.84 -9.88 -13.35
N ALA A 24 6.70 -10.16 -12.70
CA ALA A 24 5.38 -9.75 -13.19
C ALA A 24 5.27 -8.22 -13.29
N ILE A 25 5.83 -7.48 -12.32
CA ILE A 25 5.87 -6.01 -12.34
C ILE A 25 6.74 -5.51 -13.50
N CYS A 26 7.96 -6.04 -13.65
CA CYS A 26 8.86 -5.65 -14.74
C CYS A 26 8.25 -5.95 -16.12
N LEU A 27 7.63 -7.12 -16.31
CA LEU A 27 6.96 -7.48 -17.55
C LEU A 27 5.78 -6.55 -17.83
N THR A 28 4.99 -6.20 -16.82
CA THR A 28 3.88 -5.24 -16.96
C THR A 28 4.40 -3.84 -17.32
N ASN A 29 5.48 -3.37 -16.67
CA ASN A 29 6.13 -2.10 -17.00
C ASN A 29 6.54 -2.05 -18.47
N ASP A 30 7.27 -3.08 -18.91
CA ASP A 30 7.82 -3.13 -20.27
C ASP A 30 6.70 -3.26 -21.30
N TYR A 31 5.65 -4.03 -21.00
CA TYR A 31 4.48 -4.10 -21.83
C TYR A 31 3.85 -2.72 -22.04
N ILE A 32 3.61 -1.95 -20.97
CA ILE A 32 3.00 -0.62 -21.08
C ILE A 32 3.95 0.32 -21.83
N ALA A 33 5.23 0.37 -21.46
CA ALA A 33 6.20 1.30 -22.02
C ALA A 33 6.41 1.06 -23.53
N LEU A 34 6.50 -0.21 -23.96
CA LEU A 34 6.81 -0.56 -25.34
C LEU A 34 5.59 -0.58 -26.26
N ASN A 35 4.38 -0.81 -25.74
CA ASN A 35 3.17 -0.90 -26.58
C ASN A 35 2.26 0.33 -26.46
N HIS A 36 2.40 1.12 -25.39
CA HIS A 36 1.52 2.24 -25.08
C HIS A 36 2.26 3.53 -24.68
N GLY A 37 3.60 3.52 -24.65
CA GLY A 37 4.40 4.70 -24.28
C GLY A 37 4.18 5.90 -25.19
N ASP A 38 3.98 5.68 -26.50
CA ASP A 38 3.71 6.76 -27.47
C ASP A 38 2.38 7.49 -27.21
N LEU A 39 1.46 6.87 -26.46
CA LEU A 39 0.20 7.46 -26.02
C LEU A 39 0.33 8.17 -24.66
N GLY A 40 1.53 8.19 -24.07
CA GLY A 40 1.77 8.72 -22.73
C GLY A 40 1.09 7.90 -21.62
N MET A 41 0.72 6.64 -21.88
CA MET A 41 0.06 5.79 -20.89
C MET A 41 1.05 5.32 -19.84
N PHE A 42 0.65 5.43 -18.57
CA PHE A 42 1.36 4.88 -17.42
C PHE A 42 0.37 4.47 -16.34
N ALA A 43 0.84 3.72 -15.35
CA ALA A 43 0.05 3.35 -14.18
C ALA A 43 0.90 3.40 -12.91
N THR A 44 0.33 3.92 -11.82
CA THR A 44 0.93 3.75 -10.49
C THR A 44 0.56 2.39 -9.91
N LEU A 45 1.43 1.83 -9.06
CA LEU A 45 1.22 0.51 -8.46
C LEU A 45 1.75 0.47 -7.03
N PHE A 46 0.99 -0.13 -6.13
CA PHE A 46 1.55 -0.76 -4.93
C PHE A 46 1.29 -2.27 -5.01
N PHE A 47 2.34 -3.08 -4.82
CA PHE A 47 2.24 -4.52 -4.74
C PHE A 47 2.91 -5.00 -3.45
N GLY A 48 2.19 -5.75 -2.62
CA GLY A 48 2.70 -6.25 -1.36
C GLY A 48 2.27 -7.70 -1.09
N VAL A 49 3.20 -8.49 -0.55
CA VAL A 49 2.96 -9.83 -0.01
C VAL A 49 3.16 -9.77 1.49
N LEU A 50 2.07 -9.96 2.24
CA LEU A 50 2.08 -10.00 3.69
C LEU A 50 2.03 -11.45 4.18
N ASP A 51 3.02 -11.85 4.98
CA ASP A 51 2.92 -13.05 5.81
C ASP A 51 2.14 -12.70 7.10
N PRO A 52 0.92 -13.22 7.29
CA PRO A 52 0.10 -12.89 8.44
C PRO A 52 0.65 -13.43 9.77
N ASN A 53 1.44 -14.50 9.74
CA ASN A 53 1.98 -15.12 10.96
C ASN A 53 3.10 -14.26 11.54
N THR A 54 4.01 -13.79 10.69
CA THR A 54 5.16 -12.98 11.13
C THR A 54 4.89 -11.47 11.06
N GLY A 55 3.92 -11.05 10.25
CA GLY A 55 3.66 -9.65 9.87
C GLY A 55 4.67 -9.10 8.88
N THR A 56 5.47 -9.96 8.25
CA THR A 56 6.48 -9.56 7.27
C THR A 56 5.80 -9.12 5.98
N LEU A 57 5.96 -7.85 5.61
CA LEU A 57 5.46 -7.28 4.36
C LEU A 57 6.62 -7.07 3.40
N THR A 58 6.61 -7.79 2.29
CA THR A 58 7.54 -7.60 1.17
C THR A 58 6.81 -6.87 0.05
N TYR A 59 7.32 -5.73 -0.43
CA TYR A 59 6.58 -4.87 -1.34
C TYR A 59 7.44 -4.20 -2.41
N VAL A 60 6.74 -3.73 -3.45
CA VAL A 60 7.22 -2.79 -4.48
C VAL A 60 6.18 -1.68 -4.58
N ASN A 61 6.64 -0.42 -4.59
CA ASN A 61 5.80 0.73 -4.89
C ASN A 61 6.30 1.37 -6.20
N GLY A 62 5.57 1.13 -7.28
CA GLY A 62 5.80 1.73 -8.60
C GLY A 62 5.08 3.06 -8.73
N GLY A 63 5.64 4.10 -8.12
CA GLY A 63 5.15 5.49 -8.24
C GLY A 63 3.79 5.79 -7.61
N HIS A 64 3.21 4.87 -6.83
CA HIS A 64 1.96 5.12 -6.10
C HIS A 64 2.22 5.99 -4.85
N GLU A 65 1.18 6.72 -4.40
CA GLU A 65 1.24 7.48 -3.15
C GLU A 65 1.72 6.55 -2.01
N PRO A 66 2.66 7.00 -1.16
CA PRO A 66 3.15 6.18 -0.05
C PRO A 66 2.02 5.62 0.83
N LEU A 67 2.01 4.31 1.00
CA LEU A 67 1.15 3.67 2.01
C LEU A 67 1.67 4.01 3.41
N GLN A 68 0.75 4.16 4.36
CA GLN A 68 1.02 4.58 5.72
C GLN A 68 0.98 3.37 6.64
N LEU A 69 2.03 3.16 7.44
CA LEU A 69 1.98 2.29 8.61
C LEU A 69 1.61 3.14 9.81
N LEU A 70 0.43 2.86 10.35
CA LEU A 70 -0.15 3.57 11.49
C LEU A 70 0.03 2.75 12.76
N ASP A 71 0.42 3.41 13.84
CA ASP A 71 0.39 2.84 15.18
C ASP A 71 -1.07 2.63 15.67
N PRO A 72 -1.30 1.91 16.79
CA PRO A 72 -2.65 1.70 17.32
C PRO A 72 -3.38 3.00 17.70
N GLN A 73 -2.65 4.11 17.88
CA GLN A 73 -3.17 5.44 18.18
C GLN A 73 -3.44 6.26 16.91
N GLY A 74 -3.26 5.69 15.72
CA GLY A 74 -3.51 6.35 14.44
C GLY A 74 -2.42 7.32 14.00
N GLN A 75 -1.24 7.29 14.61
CA GLN A 75 -0.10 8.10 14.19
C GLN A 75 0.71 7.37 13.11
N VAL A 76 1.23 8.12 12.14
CA VAL A 76 2.12 7.56 11.11
C VAL A 76 3.46 7.17 11.74
N ARG A 77 3.73 5.87 11.83
CA ARG A 77 5.03 5.33 12.22
C ARG A 77 6.01 5.33 11.05
N TRP A 78 5.53 4.95 9.86
CA TRP A 78 6.39 4.79 8.68
C TRP A 78 5.62 4.94 7.37
N GLU A 79 6.33 5.35 6.31
CA GLU A 79 5.76 5.48 4.96
C GLU A 79 6.43 4.51 3.98
N LEU A 80 5.63 3.74 3.24
CA LEU A 80 6.09 2.84 2.19
C LEU A 80 6.19 3.59 0.87
N LYS A 81 7.25 4.39 0.76
CA LYS A 81 7.54 5.25 -0.40
C LYS A 81 7.79 4.46 -1.68
N PRO A 82 7.64 5.10 -2.86
CA PRO A 82 8.03 4.52 -4.14
C PRO A 82 9.43 3.89 -4.12
N THR A 83 9.51 2.67 -4.64
CA THR A 83 10.75 1.88 -4.80
C THR A 83 11.13 1.69 -6.27
N GLY A 84 10.37 2.33 -7.16
CA GLY A 84 10.60 2.45 -8.60
C GLY A 84 9.68 3.52 -9.21
N PRO A 85 9.84 3.83 -10.51
CA PRO A 85 8.95 4.76 -11.22
C PRO A 85 7.54 4.18 -11.35
N ALA A 86 6.58 5.01 -11.78
CA ALA A 86 5.31 4.47 -12.26
C ALA A 86 5.54 3.59 -13.51
N LEU A 87 4.73 2.55 -13.63
CA LEU A 87 4.87 1.56 -14.70
C LEU A 87 4.57 2.21 -16.05
N GLY A 88 5.37 1.90 -17.05
CA GLY A 88 5.20 2.39 -18.42
C GLY A 88 5.98 3.67 -18.73
N ILE A 89 6.52 4.38 -17.73
CA ILE A 89 7.28 5.63 -17.96
C ILE A 89 8.63 5.34 -18.59
N VAL A 90 9.37 4.36 -18.07
CA VAL A 90 10.73 4.02 -18.53
C VAL A 90 10.76 2.55 -18.94
N PRO A 91 11.03 2.22 -20.21
CA PRO A 91 11.27 0.84 -20.62
C PRO A 91 12.43 0.24 -19.81
N HIS A 92 12.29 -1.03 -19.42
CA HIS A 92 13.28 -1.77 -18.63
C HIS A 92 13.63 -1.09 -17.30
N ALA A 93 12.65 -0.40 -16.70
CA ALA A 93 12.82 0.25 -15.40
C ALA A 93 13.23 -0.77 -14.33
N ARG A 94 14.09 -0.31 -13.40
CA ARG A 94 14.45 -1.09 -12.22
C ARG A 94 13.48 -0.78 -11.08
N PHE A 95 12.93 -1.84 -10.49
CA PHE A 95 12.11 -1.78 -9.29
C PHE A 95 12.86 -2.46 -8.15
N MET A 96 12.86 -1.85 -6.97
CA MET A 96 13.45 -2.44 -5.77
C MET A 96 12.37 -3.08 -4.92
N VAL A 97 12.62 -4.31 -4.49
CA VAL A 97 11.82 -4.96 -3.44
C VAL A 97 12.29 -4.45 -2.09
N GLN A 98 11.36 -3.98 -1.28
CA GLN A 98 11.61 -3.62 0.11
C GLN A 98 10.83 -4.51 1.06
N GLN A 99 11.27 -4.56 2.30
CA GLN A 99 10.64 -5.34 3.35
C GLN A 99 10.44 -4.46 4.58
N THR A 100 9.29 -4.62 5.23
CA THR A 100 8.96 -4.02 6.51
C THR A 100 8.17 -5.01 7.36
N LYS A 101 7.86 -4.64 8.60
CA LYS A 101 7.03 -5.43 9.50
C LYS A 101 5.82 -4.64 9.94
N LEU A 102 4.64 -5.24 9.77
CA LEU A 102 3.40 -4.81 10.40
C LEU A 102 3.33 -5.49 11.77
N ILE A 103 3.54 -4.73 12.84
CA ILE A 103 3.53 -5.30 14.21
C ILE A 103 2.08 -5.43 14.72
N PRO A 104 1.82 -6.27 15.74
CA PRO A 104 0.48 -6.40 16.32
C PRO A 104 -0.12 -5.04 16.69
N GLY A 105 -1.41 -4.85 16.38
CA GLY A 105 -2.13 -3.60 16.60
C GLY A 105 -1.98 -2.54 15.50
N GLU A 106 -0.93 -2.61 14.67
CA GLU A 106 -0.72 -1.64 13.58
C GLU A 106 -1.66 -1.84 12.39
N VAL A 107 -1.78 -0.78 11.61
CA VAL A 107 -2.55 -0.73 10.37
C VAL A 107 -1.67 -0.31 9.20
N LEU A 108 -1.72 -1.06 8.11
CA LEU A 108 -1.31 -0.60 6.79
C LEU A 108 -2.50 0.08 6.12
N LEU A 109 -2.39 1.38 5.83
CA LEU A 109 -3.40 2.17 5.13
C LEU A 109 -2.87 2.60 3.75
N GLY A 110 -3.67 2.36 2.72
CA GLY A 110 -3.44 2.82 1.35
C GLY A 110 -4.69 3.43 0.74
N TYR A 111 -4.49 4.34 -0.22
CA TYR A 111 -5.57 5.03 -0.90
C TYR A 111 -5.12 5.54 -2.26
N THR A 112 -6.07 5.72 -3.17
CA THR A 112 -5.84 6.45 -4.43
C THR A 112 -5.97 7.96 -4.24
N ASP A 113 -5.43 8.71 -5.18
CA ASP A 113 -5.55 10.17 -5.29
C ASP A 113 -6.99 10.67 -5.26
N GLY A 114 -7.97 9.88 -5.73
CA GLY A 114 -9.40 10.17 -5.57
C GLY A 114 -9.83 10.52 -4.13
N ILE A 115 -9.11 10.08 -3.09
CA ILE A 115 -9.30 10.55 -1.71
C ILE A 115 -8.74 11.96 -1.53
N THR A 116 -7.46 12.18 -1.83
CA THR A 116 -6.77 13.45 -1.54
C THR A 116 -7.23 14.57 -2.45
N GLU A 117 -7.74 14.24 -3.64
CA GLU A 117 -8.27 15.15 -4.64
C GLU A 117 -9.79 15.33 -4.54
N ALA A 118 -10.46 14.69 -3.58
CA ALA A 118 -11.87 14.93 -3.32
C ALA A 118 -12.11 16.41 -2.99
N ARG A 119 -13.07 17.03 -3.69
CA ARG A 119 -13.29 18.48 -3.66
C ARG A 119 -14.57 18.86 -2.93
N ALA A 120 -14.45 19.84 -2.04
CA ALA A 120 -15.59 20.57 -1.50
C ALA A 120 -16.23 21.47 -2.57
N VAL A 121 -17.40 22.04 -2.27
CA VAL A 121 -18.14 22.93 -3.19
C VAL A 121 -17.35 24.20 -3.53
N ASN A 122 -16.47 24.66 -2.63
CA ASN A 122 -15.55 25.77 -2.85
C ASN A 122 -14.27 25.36 -3.61
N ALA A 123 -14.22 24.15 -4.17
CA ALA A 123 -13.08 23.55 -4.86
C ALA A 123 -11.84 23.25 -4.00
N GLU A 124 -11.96 23.29 -2.66
CA GLU A 124 -10.88 22.87 -1.76
C GLU A 124 -10.72 21.34 -1.72
N PHE A 125 -9.47 20.88 -1.82
CA PHE A 125 -9.12 19.48 -1.70
C PHE A 125 -9.19 18.97 -0.25
N PHE A 126 -9.53 17.69 -0.08
CA PHE A 126 -9.45 17.01 1.22
C PHE A 126 -7.99 16.86 1.68
N THR A 127 -7.05 16.54 0.78
CA THR A 127 -5.61 16.39 1.07
C THR A 127 -5.24 15.27 2.06
N LYS A 128 -3.99 14.78 1.95
CA LYS A 128 -3.40 13.84 2.91
C LYS A 128 -3.36 14.39 4.34
N ALA A 129 -3.14 15.69 4.50
CA ALA A 129 -3.04 16.30 5.82
C ALA A 129 -4.37 16.27 6.59
N GLN A 130 -5.51 16.47 5.91
CA GLN A 130 -6.81 16.33 6.58
C GLN A 130 -7.10 14.86 6.87
N LEU A 131 -6.83 13.96 5.91
CA LEU A 131 -6.96 12.50 6.10
C LEU A 131 -6.23 12.01 7.36
N LEU A 132 -4.96 12.37 7.53
CA LEU A 132 -4.17 11.92 8.68
C LEU A 132 -4.63 12.54 10.01
N LYS A 133 -5.15 13.78 9.98
CA LYS A 133 -5.73 14.44 11.16
C LYS A 133 -7.06 13.84 11.59
N SER A 134 -7.72 13.11 10.69
CA SER A 134 -9.10 12.68 10.84
C SER A 134 -9.21 11.19 11.19
N LEU A 135 -8.08 10.50 11.33
CA LEU A 135 -8.00 9.11 11.75
C LEU A 135 -8.53 8.94 13.20
N PRO A 136 -9.28 7.86 13.50
CA PRO A 136 -9.69 7.54 14.87
C PRO A 136 -8.48 7.29 15.76
N GLN A 137 -8.65 7.64 17.04
CA GLN A 137 -7.65 7.42 18.07
C GLN A 137 -8.36 6.88 19.32
N PRO A 138 -8.21 5.58 19.67
CA PRO A 138 -7.41 4.56 18.99
C PRO A 138 -8.09 3.98 17.73
N ILE A 139 -7.31 3.29 16.89
CA ILE A 139 -7.85 2.50 15.78
C ILE A 139 -8.31 1.12 16.28
N GLU A 140 -9.64 0.93 16.38
CA GLU A 140 -10.24 -0.30 16.90
C GLU A 140 -10.38 -1.41 15.86
N SER A 141 -10.61 -1.07 14.58
CA SER A 141 -10.71 -2.02 13.47
C SER A 141 -10.38 -1.36 12.13
N ALA A 142 -9.98 -2.17 11.15
CA ALA A 142 -9.75 -1.69 9.78
C ALA A 142 -11.05 -1.20 9.12
N GLU A 143 -12.18 -1.87 9.36
CA GLU A 143 -13.49 -1.52 8.83
C GLU A 143 -13.95 -0.14 9.34
N MET A 144 -13.94 0.07 10.66
CA MET A 144 -14.32 1.36 11.27
C MET A 144 -13.42 2.50 10.78
N LEU A 145 -12.12 2.25 10.62
CA LEU A 145 -11.20 3.21 10.04
C LEU A 145 -11.62 3.62 8.62
N LEU A 146 -11.91 2.65 7.76
CA LEU A 146 -12.34 2.91 6.38
C LEU A 146 -13.67 3.65 6.33
N GLU A 147 -14.65 3.26 7.14
CA GLU A 147 -15.95 3.91 7.23
C GLU A 147 -15.83 5.37 7.65
N GLN A 148 -15.01 5.66 8.66
CA GLN A 148 -14.81 7.03 9.14
C GLN A 148 -14.10 7.92 8.13
N ILE A 149 -13.06 7.41 7.46
CA ILE A 149 -12.40 8.14 6.36
C ILE A 149 -13.42 8.47 5.27
N MET A 150 -14.24 7.48 4.87
CA MET A 150 -15.26 7.69 3.85
C MET A 150 -16.33 8.69 4.27
N GLN A 151 -16.79 8.64 5.52
CA GLN A 151 -17.75 9.61 6.06
C GLN A 151 -17.19 11.03 6.02
N GLN A 152 -15.91 11.21 6.36
CA GLN A 152 -15.27 12.54 6.35
C GLN A 152 -15.10 13.08 4.93
N VAL A 153 -14.71 12.23 3.98
CA VAL A 153 -14.65 12.62 2.55
C VAL A 153 -16.05 13.01 2.05
N LEU A 154 -17.10 12.27 2.41
CA LEU A 154 -18.48 12.61 2.06
C LEU A 154 -18.94 13.93 2.69
N GLN A 155 -18.60 14.16 3.96
CA GLN A 155 -18.90 15.43 4.65
C GLN A 155 -18.16 16.61 4.02
N HIS A 156 -16.86 16.46 3.72
CA HIS A 156 -16.04 17.47 3.06
C HIS A 156 -16.59 17.85 1.69
N THR A 157 -16.96 16.83 0.90
CA THR A 157 -17.54 17.01 -0.43
C THR A 157 -19.01 17.47 -0.41
N GLN A 158 -19.65 17.55 0.77
CA GLN A 158 -21.09 17.80 0.93
C GLN A 158 -21.95 16.83 0.08
N PHE A 159 -21.52 15.57 -0.02
CA PHE A 159 -22.14 14.55 -0.87
C PHE A 159 -22.25 14.95 -2.35
N ALA A 160 -21.40 15.89 -2.80
CA ALA A 160 -21.31 16.26 -4.21
C ALA A 160 -20.85 15.07 -5.06
N LYS A 161 -21.08 15.18 -6.37
CA LYS A 161 -20.66 14.17 -7.34
C LYS A 161 -19.15 13.92 -7.21
N LYS A 162 -18.76 12.65 -7.17
CA LYS A 162 -17.36 12.22 -7.19
C LYS A 162 -16.68 12.72 -8.48
N TRP A 163 -15.49 13.29 -8.31
CA TRP A 163 -14.65 13.78 -9.41
C TRP A 163 -13.77 12.68 -9.99
N ASP A 164 -13.39 11.70 -9.17
CA ASP A 164 -12.55 10.57 -9.51
C ASP A 164 -12.96 9.32 -8.71
N ASP A 165 -12.44 8.16 -9.09
CA ASP A 165 -12.65 6.90 -8.40
C ASP A 165 -11.90 6.87 -7.05
N ILE A 166 -12.64 6.50 -6.01
CA ILE A 166 -12.11 6.41 -4.65
C ILE A 166 -11.84 4.95 -4.33
N THR A 167 -10.59 4.61 -4.04
CA THR A 167 -10.19 3.32 -3.51
C THR A 167 -9.46 3.51 -2.18
N LEU A 168 -9.82 2.70 -1.19
CA LEU A 168 -9.16 2.61 0.11
C LEU A 168 -8.82 1.15 0.42
N LEU A 169 -7.69 0.95 1.10
CA LEU A 169 -7.24 -0.34 1.60
C LEU A 169 -6.75 -0.16 3.04
N ALA A 170 -7.28 -0.97 3.96
CA ALA A 170 -6.75 -1.07 5.31
C ALA A 170 -6.50 -2.53 5.67
N VAL A 171 -5.31 -2.84 6.18
CA VAL A 171 -4.95 -4.14 6.75
C VAL A 171 -4.49 -3.91 8.17
N ARG A 172 -5.25 -4.41 9.14
CA ARG A 172 -4.88 -4.36 10.56
C ARG A 172 -4.37 -5.70 11.02
N ARG A 173 -3.18 -5.72 11.64
CA ARG A 173 -2.72 -6.91 12.37
C ARG A 173 -3.37 -6.90 13.75
N GLN A 174 -4.05 -7.98 14.12
CA GLN A 174 -4.67 -8.07 15.43
C GLN A 174 -3.60 -7.97 16.54
N PRO A 175 -3.88 -7.27 17.66
CA PRO A 175 -3.03 -7.31 18.84
C PRO A 175 -2.84 -8.74 19.32
N ASP A 176 -1.71 -9.02 19.96
CA ASP A 176 -1.52 -10.32 20.59
C ASP A 176 -2.52 -10.49 21.75
N PRO A 177 -3.13 -11.68 21.93
CA PRO A 177 -4.17 -11.89 22.94
C PRO A 177 -3.77 -11.57 24.38
N GLU A 178 -2.46 -11.48 24.66
CA GLU A 178 -1.90 -11.28 26.00
C GLU A 178 -1.65 -9.80 26.38
N GLU A 179 -1.92 -8.84 25.48
CA GLU A 179 -1.74 -7.39 25.73
C GLU A 179 -3.04 -6.64 26.07
N LYS A 180 -4.08 -7.33 26.57
CA LYS A 180 -5.35 -6.71 27.00
C LYS A 180 -5.39 -6.33 28.48
#